data_AF-A0A8X7CMX8-F1
#
_entry.id   AF-A0A8X7CMX8-F1
#
_cell.length_a   1.000
_cell.length_b   1.000
_cell.length_c   1.000
_cell.angle_alpha   90.00
_cell.angle_beta   90.00
_cell.angle_gamma   90.00
#
_symmetry.space_group_name_H-M   'P 1'
#
loop_
_entity.id
_entity.type
_entity.pdbx_description
1 polymer ?
#
loop_
_entity_poly.entity_id
_entity_poly.type
_entity_poly.pdbx_seq_one_letter_code
_entity_poly.pdbx_strand_id
1 'polypeptide(L)'
;MKEVLSHPYALDRATEQFNSLGSLGFSTENGEQWHEQRRFALSAARTLGLGRDPWEVLIMEEASNFVEEVKKFKGHPINITPLLMSSLNASIISLLIGRRLNKDEEANKIKLCYDYADVAFKYVGPSEPISLVPGLRKLCEIFKIGDFDHAAKTIRNFASFVRDEIIRHKTCPALRKIGDFINSYLDKLSALSKAKDTKHNFSENMLEGNLSVLFLGSSDTISSSLNYLLRLMCKYTEIQDKIYSEVIEAVGKDGKVRYEDKSKVPYTFAVMMEMQRFASIVRLSTTRKAVQDIPVRGYVIPKGADITANLWALHHDPEYWDKPDEFQPERFLTDDGTKLIKQFPSYAPFSVG
;
A
#
# COMPACT_ATOMS: atom_id res chain seq x y z
N MET A 1 9.61 -20.47 4.53
CA MET A 1 9.35 -19.02 4.43
C MET A 1 9.42 -18.33 5.78
N LYS A 2 8.56 -18.67 6.76
CA LYS A 2 8.51 -18.02 8.07
C LYS A 2 9.86 -18.03 8.81
N GLU A 3 10.54 -19.17 8.86
CA GLU A 3 11.88 -19.34 9.45
C GLU A 3 12.89 -18.27 9.01
N VAL A 4 12.91 -17.94 7.71
CA VAL A 4 13.83 -16.93 7.14
C VAL A 4 13.28 -15.52 7.35
N LEU A 5 12.00 -15.28 7.04
CA LEU A 5 11.42 -13.93 7.13
C LEU A 5 11.17 -13.44 8.56
N SER A 6 11.32 -14.30 9.58
CA SER A 6 11.35 -13.89 10.98
C SER A 6 12.76 -13.97 11.59
N HIS A 7 13.78 -14.35 10.80
CA HIS A 7 15.15 -14.43 11.29
C HIS A 7 15.71 -13.02 11.47
N PRO A 8 16.22 -12.62 12.65
CA PRO A 8 16.65 -11.24 12.91
C PRO A 8 17.72 -10.74 11.92
N TYR A 9 18.54 -11.66 11.41
CA TYR A 9 19.60 -11.35 10.45
C TYR A 9 19.18 -11.40 8.97
N ALA A 10 17.90 -11.62 8.67
CA ALA A 10 17.36 -11.68 7.31
C ALA A 10 16.35 -10.53 7.02
N LEU A 11 16.33 -9.49 7.86
CA LEU A 11 15.29 -8.45 7.80
C LEU A 11 15.77 -7.13 7.20
N ASP A 12 17.07 -6.98 6.93
CA ASP A 12 17.58 -5.76 6.33
C ASP A 12 16.98 -5.53 4.93
N ARG A 13 16.79 -4.29 4.55
CA ARG A 13 16.34 -3.83 3.25
C ARG A 13 17.50 -3.85 2.27
N ALA A 14 17.24 -4.36 1.07
CA ALA A 14 18.16 -4.26 -0.05
C ALA A 14 18.08 -2.84 -0.65
N THR A 15 18.85 -1.91 -0.08
CA THR A 15 18.81 -0.47 -0.40
C THR A 15 19.07 -0.18 -1.88
N GLU A 16 19.98 -0.95 -2.50
CA GLU A 16 20.35 -0.81 -3.91
C GLU A 16 19.16 -0.87 -4.88
N GLN A 17 18.12 -1.66 -4.55
CA GLN A 17 16.94 -1.81 -5.41
C GLN A 17 16.10 -0.52 -5.51
N PHE A 18 16.21 0.35 -4.51
CA PHE A 18 15.36 1.54 -4.36
C PHE A 18 16.12 2.85 -4.53
N ASN A 19 17.44 2.80 -4.69
CA ASN A 19 18.31 3.98 -4.86
C ASN A 19 17.80 4.96 -5.92
N SER A 20 17.05 4.46 -6.91
CA SER A 20 16.53 5.25 -8.02
C SER A 20 15.16 5.91 -7.81
N LEU A 21 14.47 5.63 -6.70
CA LEU A 21 13.24 6.34 -6.31
C LEU A 21 13.51 7.58 -5.43
N GLY A 22 14.78 7.88 -5.15
CA GLY A 22 15.15 8.93 -4.21
C GLY A 22 14.92 8.50 -2.76
N SER A 23 14.57 9.46 -1.89
CA SER A 23 14.23 9.15 -0.49
C SER A 23 12.88 8.43 -0.43
N LEU A 24 12.88 7.13 -0.16
CA LEU A 24 11.67 6.37 0.16
C LEU A 24 11.45 6.20 1.67
N GLY A 25 12.02 7.12 2.45
CA GLY A 25 11.93 7.15 3.90
C GLY A 25 12.29 5.79 4.51
N PHE A 26 11.50 5.33 5.48
CA PHE A 26 11.79 4.12 6.23
C PHE A 26 11.86 2.84 5.40
N SER A 27 11.37 2.80 4.16
CA SER A 27 11.35 1.54 3.38
C SER A 27 12.73 1.09 2.92
N THR A 28 13.70 2.01 2.88
CA THR A 28 15.10 1.77 2.52
C THR A 28 16.04 1.79 3.71
N GLU A 29 15.52 1.96 4.93
CA GLU A 29 16.33 2.06 6.13
C GLU A 29 16.53 0.70 6.80
N ASN A 30 17.61 0.60 7.59
CA ASN A 30 17.97 -0.56 8.38
C ASN A 30 18.25 -0.20 9.84
N GLY A 31 18.35 -1.22 10.70
CA GLY A 31 18.69 -1.05 12.11
C GLY A 31 17.76 -0.11 12.88
N GLU A 32 18.34 0.69 13.79
CA GLU A 32 17.59 1.56 14.69
C GLU A 32 16.73 2.61 13.95
N GLN A 33 17.27 3.18 12.86
CA GLN A 33 16.55 4.15 12.03
C GLN A 33 15.24 3.56 11.47
N TRP A 34 15.28 2.33 10.97
CA TRP A 34 14.07 1.63 10.51
C TRP A 34 13.07 1.41 11.66
N HIS A 35 13.57 0.94 12.82
CA HIS A 35 12.73 0.65 13.98
C HIS A 35 12.02 1.89 14.52
N GLU A 36 12.73 3.01 14.66
CA GLU A 36 12.16 4.28 15.12
C GLU A 36 11.08 4.79 14.17
N GLN A 37 11.39 4.82 12.87
CA GLN A 37 10.48 5.34 11.85
C GLN A 37 9.24 4.47 11.69
N ARG A 38 9.39 3.14 11.65
CA ARG A 38 8.24 2.22 11.60
C ARG A 38 7.38 2.33 12.85
N ARG A 39 7.98 2.40 14.04
CA ARG A 39 7.23 2.54 15.29
C ARG A 39 6.45 3.84 15.30
N PHE A 40 7.07 4.93 14.86
CA PHE A 40 6.40 6.22 14.71
C PHE A 40 5.24 6.12 13.71
N ALA A 41 5.45 5.61 12.50
CA ALA A 41 4.41 5.52 11.48
C ALA A 41 3.19 4.71 11.94
N LEU A 42 3.42 3.57 12.62
CA LEU A 42 2.35 2.77 13.21
C LEU A 42 1.62 3.49 14.35
N SER A 43 2.36 4.23 15.19
CA SER A 43 1.76 5.04 16.25
C SER A 43 0.92 6.18 15.67
N ALA A 44 1.47 6.91 14.70
CA ALA A 44 0.78 7.99 13.99
C ALA A 44 -0.49 7.45 13.33
N ALA A 45 -0.40 6.36 12.56
CA ALA A 45 -1.57 5.73 11.96
C ALA A 45 -2.70 5.45 12.98
N ARG A 46 -2.37 4.90 14.15
CA ARG A 46 -3.35 4.65 15.21
C ARG A 46 -3.94 5.93 15.79
N THR A 47 -3.12 6.95 16.02
CA THR A 47 -3.56 8.26 16.55
C THR A 47 -4.44 9.02 15.57
N LEU A 48 -4.10 8.94 14.28
CA LEU A 48 -4.84 9.55 13.16
C LEU A 48 -6.14 8.82 12.82
N GLY A 49 -6.45 7.76 13.55
CA GLY A 49 -7.69 7.02 13.37
C GLY A 49 -7.68 6.15 12.13
N LEU A 50 -6.53 5.61 11.70
CA LEU A 50 -6.51 4.49 10.78
C LEU A 50 -7.34 3.35 11.40
N GLY A 51 -8.48 3.04 10.78
CA GLY A 51 -9.48 2.11 11.32
C GLY A 51 -10.46 2.72 12.34
N ARG A 52 -10.64 4.05 12.34
CA ARG A 52 -11.65 4.81 13.12
C ARG A 52 -12.49 5.71 12.22
N ASP A 53 -13.51 6.33 12.81
CA ASP A 53 -14.58 7.07 12.13
C ASP A 53 -14.10 8.16 11.13
N PRO A 54 -13.08 9.00 11.39
CA PRO A 54 -12.71 10.05 10.45
C PRO A 54 -12.21 9.52 9.10
N TRP A 55 -11.48 8.39 9.13
CA TRP A 55 -11.00 7.71 7.94
C TRP A 55 -12.14 7.06 7.17
N GLU A 56 -13.05 6.41 7.90
CA GLU A 56 -14.22 5.79 7.31
C GLU A 56 -15.08 6.80 6.56
N VAL A 57 -15.38 7.96 7.16
CA VAL A 57 -16.17 9.01 6.50
C VAL A 57 -15.54 9.46 5.18
N LEU A 58 -14.22 9.69 5.16
CA LEU A 58 -13.53 10.09 3.94
C LEU A 58 -13.62 9.01 2.85
N ILE A 59 -13.43 7.74 3.21
CA ILE A 59 -13.51 6.61 2.28
C ILE A 59 -14.94 6.44 1.75
N MET A 60 -15.95 6.56 2.62
CA MET A 60 -17.36 6.42 2.24
C MET A 60 -17.82 7.52 1.28
N GLU A 61 -17.39 8.76 1.53
CA GLU A 61 -17.68 9.87 0.63
C GLU A 61 -17.01 9.67 -0.73
N GLU A 62 -15.76 9.24 -0.77
CA GLU A 62 -15.09 8.98 -2.04
C GLU A 62 -15.69 7.77 -2.77
N ALA A 63 -16.08 6.71 -2.05
CA ALA A 63 -16.80 5.58 -2.64
C ALA A 63 -18.15 6.03 -3.25
N SER A 64 -18.86 6.94 -2.58
CA SER A 64 -20.09 7.53 -3.11
C SER A 64 -19.84 8.35 -4.37
N ASN A 65 -18.80 9.20 -4.37
CA ASN A 65 -18.39 9.95 -5.57
C ASN A 65 -18.04 9.02 -6.73
N PHE A 66 -17.30 7.95 -6.47
CA PHE A 66 -16.92 6.96 -7.46
C PHE A 66 -18.17 6.29 -8.08
N VAL A 67 -19.14 5.89 -7.26
CA VAL A 67 -20.41 5.33 -7.74
C VAL A 67 -21.17 6.32 -8.63
N GLU A 68 -21.23 7.60 -8.24
CA GLU A 68 -21.86 8.64 -9.07
C GLU A 68 -21.15 8.85 -10.41
N GLU A 69 -19.81 8.80 -10.44
CA GLU A 69 -19.05 8.84 -11.70
C GLU A 69 -19.35 7.63 -12.58
N VAL A 70 -19.43 6.42 -12.01
CA VAL A 70 -19.78 5.20 -12.76
C VAL A 70 -21.19 5.27 -13.35
N LYS A 71 -22.16 5.83 -12.62
CA LYS A 71 -23.55 6.00 -13.10
C LYS A 71 -23.65 6.85 -14.37
N LYS A 72 -22.73 7.81 -14.58
CA LYS A 72 -22.72 8.66 -15.78
C LYS A 72 -22.56 7.88 -17.08
N PHE A 73 -21.98 6.69 -17.02
CA PHE A 73 -21.77 5.82 -18.18
C PHE A 73 -23.00 5.01 -18.57
N LYS A 74 -24.12 5.08 -17.81
CA LYS A 74 -25.44 4.52 -18.21
C LYS A 74 -25.42 3.07 -18.69
N GLY A 75 -24.58 2.23 -18.08
CA GLY A 75 -24.46 0.80 -18.42
C GLY A 75 -23.57 0.50 -19.62
N HIS A 76 -22.90 1.49 -20.22
CA HIS A 76 -21.91 1.24 -21.26
C HIS A 76 -20.63 0.59 -20.70
N PRO A 77 -20.04 -0.39 -21.41
CA PRO A 77 -18.76 -0.97 -21.00
C PRO A 77 -17.66 0.08 -20.96
N ILE A 78 -16.94 0.16 -19.83
CA ILE A 78 -15.88 1.14 -19.60
C ILE A 78 -14.65 0.47 -18.99
N ASN A 79 -13.48 1.06 -19.22
CA ASN A 79 -12.30 0.75 -18.42
C ASN A 79 -12.39 1.51 -17.08
N ILE A 80 -12.64 0.79 -15.99
CA ILE A 80 -12.81 1.37 -14.65
C ILE A 80 -11.48 1.77 -13.99
N THR A 81 -10.35 1.21 -14.44
CA THR A 81 -9.06 1.35 -13.77
C THR A 81 -8.61 2.81 -13.59
N PRO A 82 -8.67 3.70 -14.61
CA PRO A 82 -8.26 5.10 -14.43
C PRO A 82 -9.13 5.87 -13.44
N LEU A 83 -10.45 5.63 -13.47
CA LEU A 83 -11.41 6.26 -12.55
C LEU A 83 -11.12 5.83 -11.11
N LEU A 84 -10.90 4.52 -10.92
CA LEU A 84 -10.60 3.94 -9.63
C LEU A 84 -9.26 4.44 -9.07
N MET A 85 -8.18 4.42 -9.88
CA MET A 85 -6.86 4.92 -9.46
C MET A 85 -6.91 6.40 -9.08
N SER A 86 -7.57 7.23 -9.87
CA SER A 86 -7.70 8.66 -9.59
C SER A 86 -8.40 8.92 -8.25
N SER A 87 -9.54 8.26 -8.05
CA SER A 87 -10.36 8.37 -6.84
C SER A 87 -9.63 7.88 -5.58
N LEU A 88 -8.98 6.71 -5.66
CA LEU A 88 -8.19 6.14 -4.57
C LEU A 88 -6.99 7.03 -4.21
N ASN A 89 -6.23 7.46 -5.22
CA ASN A 89 -5.04 8.28 -5.01
C ASN A 89 -5.39 9.62 -4.39
N ALA A 90 -6.49 10.24 -4.82
CA ALA A 90 -7.01 11.46 -4.20
C ALA A 90 -7.35 11.25 -2.72
N SER A 91 -7.97 10.13 -2.35
CA SER A 91 -8.25 9.80 -0.94
C SER A 91 -6.97 9.59 -0.13
N ILE A 92 -6.07 8.74 -0.63
CA ILE A 92 -4.81 8.39 0.04
C ILE A 92 -3.97 9.64 0.29
N ILE A 93 -3.76 10.48 -0.74
CA ILE A 93 -2.95 11.68 -0.57
C ILE A 93 -3.61 12.64 0.42
N SER A 94 -4.94 12.83 0.33
CA SER A 94 -5.68 13.71 1.23
C SER A 94 -5.56 13.30 2.69
N LEU A 95 -5.53 11.99 2.95
CA LEU A 95 -5.30 11.43 4.28
C LEU A 95 -3.87 11.68 4.78
N LEU A 96 -2.87 11.56 3.91
CA LEU A 96 -1.48 11.79 4.26
C LEU A 96 -1.17 13.28 4.52
N ILE A 97 -1.79 14.18 3.76
CA ILE A 97 -1.57 15.63 3.86
C ILE A 97 -2.61 16.36 4.72
N GLY A 98 -3.55 15.66 5.34
CA GLY A 98 -4.54 16.25 6.26
C GLY A 98 -5.59 17.16 5.62
N ARG A 99 -5.68 17.23 4.29
CA ARG A 99 -6.64 18.09 3.56
C ARG A 99 -7.04 17.47 2.24
N ARG A 100 -8.24 17.80 1.77
CA ARG A 100 -8.68 17.40 0.43
C ARG A 100 -8.02 18.25 -0.64
N LEU A 101 -7.67 17.61 -1.76
CA LEU A 101 -7.32 18.29 -2.99
C LEU A 101 -8.59 18.72 -3.72
N ASN A 102 -8.64 19.98 -4.16
CA ASN A 102 -9.74 20.48 -4.96
C ASN A 102 -9.66 19.86 -6.38
N LYS A 103 -10.74 19.18 -6.82
CA LYS A 103 -10.76 18.48 -8.12
C LYS A 103 -10.61 19.44 -9.31
N ASP A 104 -11.05 20.69 -9.18
CA ASP A 104 -11.01 21.69 -10.25
C ASP A 104 -9.70 22.51 -10.18
N GLU A 105 -9.37 23.06 -9.01
CA GLU A 105 -8.21 23.95 -8.85
C GLU A 105 -6.88 23.18 -8.76
N GLU A 106 -6.90 21.94 -8.26
CA GLU A 106 -5.72 21.11 -8.02
C GLU A 106 -5.69 19.84 -8.88
N ALA A 107 -6.41 19.83 -10.01
CA ALA A 107 -6.46 18.73 -10.97
C ALA A 107 -5.06 18.22 -11.37
N ASN A 108 -4.11 19.14 -11.60
CA ASN A 108 -2.72 18.81 -11.94
C ASN A 108 -2.00 18.03 -10.84
N LYS A 109 -2.32 18.28 -9.56
CA LYS A 109 -1.73 17.55 -8.42
C LYS A 109 -2.33 16.15 -8.29
N ILE A 110 -3.63 16.00 -8.52
CA ILE A 110 -4.28 14.68 -8.58
C ILE A 110 -3.70 13.85 -9.72
N LYS A 111 -3.53 14.46 -10.90
CA LYS A 111 -2.85 13.82 -12.03
C LYS A 111 -1.41 13.44 -11.69
N LEU A 112 -0.66 14.31 -11.02
CA LEU A 112 0.70 14.00 -10.57
C LEU A 112 0.75 12.80 -9.61
N CYS A 113 -0.23 12.66 -8.72
CA CYS A 113 -0.35 11.49 -7.83
C CYS A 113 -0.58 10.20 -8.63
N TYR A 114 -1.42 10.24 -9.66
CA TYR A 114 -1.61 9.14 -10.60
C TYR A 114 -0.33 8.81 -11.37
N ASP A 115 0.28 9.81 -12.01
CA ASP A 115 1.48 9.64 -12.83
C ASP A 115 2.64 9.08 -11.98
N TYR A 116 2.81 9.56 -10.74
CA TYR A 116 3.82 9.06 -9.81
C TYR A 116 3.63 7.57 -9.48
N ALA A 117 2.41 7.15 -9.15
CA ALA A 117 2.12 5.75 -8.85
C ALA A 117 2.39 4.83 -10.05
N ASP A 118 1.97 5.25 -11.25
CA ASP A 118 2.17 4.49 -12.49
C ASP A 118 3.66 4.32 -12.83
N VAL A 119 4.45 5.41 -12.78
CA VAL A 119 5.88 5.34 -13.14
C VAL A 119 6.73 4.62 -12.10
N ALA A 120 6.40 4.75 -10.81
CA ALA A 120 7.23 4.25 -9.73
C ALA A 120 7.30 2.71 -9.73
N PHE A 121 6.20 2.00 -10.00
CA PHE A 121 6.23 0.55 -10.12
C PHE A 121 6.71 0.08 -11.49
N LYS A 122 6.27 0.74 -12.57
CA LYS A 122 6.59 0.34 -13.94
C LYS A 122 8.07 0.48 -14.28
N TYR A 123 8.73 1.55 -13.82
CA TYR A 123 10.11 1.84 -14.21
C TYR A 123 11.10 1.71 -13.05
N VAL A 124 10.63 1.37 -11.84
CA VAL A 124 11.50 1.26 -10.66
C VAL A 124 11.21 0.03 -9.78
N GLY A 125 10.38 -0.89 -10.26
CA GLY A 125 10.12 -2.14 -9.57
C GLY A 125 11.34 -3.09 -9.54
N PRO A 126 11.37 -4.04 -8.59
CA PRO A 126 12.41 -5.07 -8.53
C PRO A 126 12.37 -6.06 -9.70
N SER A 127 11.28 -6.08 -10.47
CA SER A 127 11.11 -6.90 -11.68
C SER A 127 11.74 -6.29 -12.93
N GLU A 128 12.17 -5.02 -12.88
CA GLU A 128 12.77 -4.36 -14.03
C GLU A 128 14.23 -4.78 -14.20
N PRO A 129 14.64 -5.32 -15.37
CA PRO A 129 16.03 -5.74 -15.60
C PRO A 129 17.05 -4.62 -15.35
N ILE A 130 16.63 -3.37 -15.52
CA ILE A 130 17.47 -2.19 -15.29
C ILE A 130 17.83 -1.98 -13.82
N SER A 131 17.03 -2.51 -12.89
CA SER A 131 17.26 -2.43 -11.44
C SER A 131 18.37 -3.39 -10.99
N LEU A 132 18.75 -4.36 -11.83
CA LEU A 132 19.80 -5.35 -11.53
C LEU A 132 21.20 -4.88 -11.96
N VAL A 133 21.29 -3.89 -12.86
CA VAL A 133 22.55 -3.40 -13.40
C VAL A 133 22.83 -2.00 -12.86
N PRO A 134 23.79 -1.85 -11.92
CA PRO A 134 24.15 -0.54 -11.37
C PRO A 134 24.50 0.46 -12.47
N GLY A 135 23.93 1.66 -12.41
CA GLY A 135 24.20 2.75 -13.35
C GLY A 135 23.47 2.68 -14.70
N LEU A 136 22.93 1.53 -15.12
CA LEU A 136 22.24 1.39 -16.41
C LEU A 136 21.02 2.31 -16.51
N ARG A 137 20.27 2.45 -15.42
CA ARG A 137 19.17 3.41 -15.36
C ARG A 137 19.62 4.85 -15.59
N LYS A 138 20.73 5.25 -14.97
CA LYS A 138 21.23 6.63 -15.12
C LYS A 138 21.64 6.90 -16.55
N LEU A 139 22.21 5.90 -17.22
CA LEU A 139 22.49 5.95 -18.65
C LEU A 139 21.18 6.11 -19.45
N CYS A 140 20.15 5.29 -19.19
CA CYS A 140 18.86 5.43 -19.87
C CYS A 140 18.19 6.79 -19.62
N GLU A 141 18.29 7.35 -18.41
CA GLU A 141 17.81 8.71 -18.11
C GLU A 141 18.58 9.77 -18.94
N ILE A 142 19.91 9.70 -18.98
CA ILE A 142 20.77 10.66 -19.71
C ILE A 142 20.48 10.61 -21.21
N PHE A 143 20.38 9.40 -21.77
CA PHE A 143 20.16 9.19 -23.19
C PHE A 143 18.68 9.17 -23.59
N LYS A 144 17.76 9.43 -22.64
CA LYS A 144 16.30 9.43 -22.85
C LYS A 144 15.77 8.16 -23.50
N ILE A 145 16.37 7.03 -23.15
CA ILE A 145 15.93 5.70 -23.61
C ILE A 145 14.74 5.30 -22.72
N GLY A 146 13.70 4.70 -23.30
CA GLY A 146 12.64 4.02 -22.55
C GLY A 146 11.85 4.88 -21.56
N ASP A 147 11.77 6.20 -21.79
CA ASP A 147 10.98 7.15 -20.97
C ASP A 147 11.48 7.31 -19.50
N PHE A 148 12.70 6.87 -19.21
CA PHE A 148 13.30 6.97 -17.88
C PHE A 148 13.52 8.43 -17.43
N ASP A 149 13.65 9.38 -18.36
CA ASP A 149 13.78 10.80 -18.04
C ASP A 149 12.45 11.40 -17.56
N HIS A 150 11.33 11.02 -18.18
CA HIS A 150 9.98 11.38 -17.75
C HIS A 150 9.71 10.79 -16.37
N ALA A 151 9.96 9.49 -16.17
CA ALA A 151 9.79 8.84 -14.87
C ALA A 151 10.58 9.57 -13.76
N ALA A 152 11.84 9.90 -14.01
CA ALA A 152 12.67 10.64 -13.06
C ALA A 152 12.15 12.06 -12.78
N LYS A 153 11.62 12.77 -13.79
CA LYS A 153 10.98 14.08 -13.61
C LYS A 153 9.70 13.97 -12.77
N THR A 154 8.86 12.99 -13.04
CA THR A 154 7.61 12.76 -12.31
C THR A 154 7.86 12.45 -10.83
N ILE A 155 8.84 11.60 -10.52
CA ILE A 155 9.28 11.32 -9.15
C ILE A 155 9.75 12.60 -8.44
N ARG A 156 10.59 13.41 -9.08
CA ARG A 156 11.08 14.68 -8.51
C ARG A 156 9.95 15.69 -8.29
N ASN A 157 9.00 15.77 -9.22
CA ASN A 157 7.85 16.65 -9.10
C ASN A 157 6.94 16.24 -7.93
N PHE A 158 6.71 14.94 -7.75
CA PHE A 158 5.94 14.43 -6.62
C PHE A 158 6.64 14.73 -5.28
N ALA A 159 7.95 14.51 -5.19
CA ALA A 159 8.74 14.87 -4.01
C ALA A 159 8.68 16.38 -3.71
N SER A 160 8.72 17.23 -4.74
CA SER A 160 8.52 18.68 -4.58
C SER A 160 7.14 19.02 -4.05
N PHE A 161 6.09 18.39 -4.57
CA PHE A 161 4.73 18.57 -4.09
C PHE A 161 4.60 18.20 -2.60
N VAL A 162 5.17 17.06 -2.18
CA VAL A 162 5.18 16.65 -0.77
C VAL A 162 5.90 17.68 0.10
N ARG A 163 7.05 18.19 -0.37
CA ARG A 163 7.81 19.24 0.34
C ARG A 163 7.01 20.53 0.49
N ASP A 164 6.30 20.94 -0.56
CA ASP A 164 5.45 22.13 -0.55
C ASP A 164 4.32 21.98 0.47
N GLU A 165 3.73 20.78 0.60
CA GLU A 165 2.73 20.52 1.63
C GLU A 165 3.34 20.54 3.05
N ILE A 166 4.55 20.00 3.27
CA ILE A 166 5.25 20.12 4.57
C ILE A 166 5.48 21.60 4.93
N ILE A 167 5.94 22.41 3.97
CA ILE A 167 6.12 23.86 4.15
C ILE A 167 4.79 24.52 4.49
N ARG A 168 3.71 24.15 3.78
CA ARG A 168 2.37 24.69 4.02
C ARG A 168 1.86 24.39 5.42
N HIS A 169 2.13 23.20 5.97
CA HIS A 169 1.77 22.87 7.35
C HIS A 169 2.51 23.73 8.38
N LYS A 170 3.73 24.17 8.06
CA LYS A 170 4.51 25.08 8.92
C LYS A 170 4.03 26.53 8.84
N THR A 171 3.57 26.98 7.67
CA THR A 171 3.24 28.39 7.42
C THR A 171 1.75 28.71 7.59
N CYS A 172 0.86 27.74 7.43
CA CYS A 172 -0.59 27.93 7.54
C CYS A 172 -1.10 27.55 8.95
N PRO A 173 -1.58 28.52 9.76
CA PRO A 173 -2.08 28.22 11.11
C PRO A 173 -3.29 27.29 11.15
N ALA A 174 -4.10 27.26 10.09
CA ALA A 174 -5.26 26.38 9.99
C ALA A 174 -4.84 24.91 9.84
N LEU A 175 -3.88 24.63 8.96
CA LEU A 175 -3.38 23.28 8.74
C LEU A 175 -2.58 22.76 9.93
N ARG A 176 -1.82 23.62 10.62
CA ARG A 176 -0.99 23.21 11.76
C ARG A 176 -1.79 22.60 12.94
N LYS A 177 -3.09 22.89 13.01
CA LYS A 177 -4.03 22.39 14.03
C LYS A 177 -4.65 21.05 13.68
N ILE A 178 -4.47 20.56 12.46
CA ILE A 178 -5.05 19.31 12.00
C ILE A 178 -4.25 18.13 12.57
N GLY A 179 -4.97 17.14 13.09
CA GLY A 179 -4.37 15.85 13.45
C GLY A 179 -4.12 15.05 12.18
N ASP A 180 -2.96 15.23 11.56
CA ASP A 180 -2.49 14.49 10.37
C ASP A 180 -1.07 13.94 10.57
N PHE A 181 -0.59 13.18 9.59
CA PHE A 181 0.72 12.54 9.64
C PHE A 181 1.86 13.55 9.66
N ILE A 182 1.73 14.64 8.90
CA ILE A 182 2.73 15.69 8.77
C ILE A 182 2.91 16.40 10.12
N ASN A 183 1.83 16.91 10.70
CA ASN A 183 1.85 17.60 11.98
C ASN A 183 2.31 16.70 13.12
N SER A 184 1.84 15.43 13.17
CA SER A 184 2.31 14.47 14.17
C SER A 184 3.84 14.29 14.11
N TYR A 185 4.41 14.27 12.91
CA TYR A 185 5.85 14.14 12.71
C TYR A 185 6.59 15.44 13.03
N LEU A 186 6.07 16.59 12.62
CA LEU A 186 6.62 17.91 12.95
C LEU A 186 6.60 18.18 14.46
N ASP A 187 5.57 17.72 15.16
CA ASP A 187 5.47 17.79 16.63
C ASP A 187 6.53 16.92 17.30
N LYS A 188 6.77 15.71 16.78
CA LYS A 188 7.85 14.84 17.24
C LYS A 188 9.22 15.51 17.05
N LEU A 189 9.50 16.07 15.86
CA LEU A 189 10.73 16.82 15.59
C LEU A 189 10.88 18.01 16.54
N SER A 190 9.81 18.77 16.76
CA SER A 190 9.82 19.92 17.67
C SER A 190 10.09 19.52 19.11
N ALA A 191 9.52 18.40 19.58
CA ALA A 191 9.75 17.88 20.93
C ALA A 191 11.22 17.43 21.12
N LEU A 192 11.79 16.73 20.13
CA LEU A 192 13.19 16.31 20.12
C LEU A 192 14.15 17.51 20.16
N SER A 193 13.87 18.53 19.33
CA SER A 193 14.65 19.77 19.33
C SER A 193 14.58 20.51 20.68
N LYS A 194 13.41 20.61 21.30
CA LYS A 194 13.25 21.21 22.64
C LYS A 194 14.02 20.44 23.72
N ALA A 195 14.06 19.10 23.62
CA ALA A 195 14.82 18.25 24.51
C ALA A 195 16.34 18.30 24.26
N LYS A 196 16.79 18.99 23.19
CA LYS A 196 18.17 18.97 22.67
C LYS A 196 18.69 17.55 22.46
N ASP A 197 17.79 16.62 22.14
CA ASP A 197 18.16 15.26 21.81
C ASP A 197 18.68 15.22 20.38
N THR A 198 19.95 14.88 20.21
CA THR A 198 20.60 14.75 18.90
C THR A 198 20.75 13.29 18.47
N LYS A 199 20.39 12.33 19.32
CA LYS A 199 20.51 10.89 19.05
C LYS A 199 19.16 10.34 18.59
N HIS A 200 18.71 10.79 17.42
CA HIS A 200 17.46 10.35 16.83
C HIS A 200 17.55 10.29 15.31
N ASN A 201 16.71 9.48 14.67
CA ASN A 201 16.71 9.32 13.21
C ASN A 201 15.56 10.07 12.52
N PHE A 202 15.03 11.13 13.13
CA PHE A 202 13.99 11.98 12.56
C PHE A 202 14.57 13.19 11.82
N SER A 203 14.15 13.39 10.58
CA SER A 203 14.43 14.59 9.79
C SER A 203 13.26 14.92 8.87
N GLU A 204 13.24 16.13 8.30
CA GLU A 204 12.24 16.51 7.30
C GLU A 204 12.40 15.74 5.99
N ASN A 205 13.65 15.42 5.60
CA ASN A 205 13.91 14.56 4.43
C ASN A 205 13.35 13.14 4.64
N MET A 206 13.39 12.64 5.88
CA MET A 206 12.77 11.37 6.25
C MET A 206 11.24 11.47 6.25
N LEU A 207 10.67 12.59 6.67
CA LEU A 207 9.22 12.84 6.55
C LEU A 207 8.76 12.85 5.08
N GLU A 208 9.48 13.57 4.21
CA GLU A 208 9.21 13.62 2.77
C GLU A 208 9.24 12.21 2.15
N GLY A 209 10.26 11.42 2.49
CA GLY A 209 10.37 10.04 2.02
C GLY A 209 9.30 9.11 2.58
N ASN A 210 8.94 9.27 3.85
CA ASN A 210 7.87 8.51 4.50
C ASN A 210 6.51 8.76 3.83
N LEU A 211 6.18 10.01 3.51
CA LEU A 211 4.95 10.35 2.78
C LEU A 211 4.95 9.72 1.38
N SER A 212 6.10 9.77 0.70
CA SER A 212 6.25 9.23 -0.65
C SER A 212 6.08 7.71 -0.70
N VAL A 213 6.65 6.98 0.26
CA VAL A 213 6.50 5.52 0.32
C VAL A 213 5.12 5.10 0.82
N LEU A 214 4.52 5.82 1.77
CA LEU A 214 3.16 5.52 2.23
C LEU A 214 2.14 5.72 1.11
N PHE A 215 2.29 6.78 0.31
CA PHE A 215 1.45 6.99 -0.87
C PHE A 215 1.68 5.89 -1.92
N LEU A 216 2.94 5.64 -2.29
CA LEU A 216 3.29 4.65 -3.31
C LEU A 216 2.77 3.26 -2.93
N GLY A 217 3.04 2.81 -1.70
CA GLY A 217 2.68 1.49 -1.23
C GLY A 217 1.18 1.26 -1.02
N SER A 218 0.37 2.32 -0.96
CA SER A 218 -1.09 2.20 -0.82
C SER A 218 -1.85 2.41 -2.13
N SER A 219 -1.27 3.15 -3.07
CA SER A 219 -1.89 3.45 -4.36
C SER A 219 -2.09 2.20 -5.23
N ASP A 220 -0.99 1.60 -5.69
CA ASP A 220 -1.03 0.56 -6.72
C ASP A 220 -1.64 -0.75 -6.19
N THR A 221 -1.25 -1.19 -4.99
CA THR A 221 -1.69 -2.48 -4.45
C THR A 221 -3.20 -2.49 -4.17
N ILE A 222 -3.77 -1.38 -3.68
CA ILE A 222 -5.21 -1.28 -3.44
C ILE A 222 -5.97 -1.23 -4.77
N SER A 223 -5.49 -0.41 -5.72
CA SER A 223 -6.13 -0.32 -7.03
C SER A 223 -6.11 -1.66 -7.77
N SER A 224 -4.97 -2.35 -7.78
CA SER A 224 -4.82 -3.67 -8.37
C SER A 224 -5.73 -4.71 -7.70
N SER A 225 -5.82 -4.69 -6.36
CA SER A 225 -6.73 -5.57 -5.61
C SER A 225 -8.19 -5.35 -5.98
N LEU A 226 -8.64 -4.09 -6.03
CA LEU A 226 -10.03 -3.75 -6.35
C LEU A 226 -10.37 -4.02 -7.82
N ASN A 227 -9.48 -3.71 -8.76
CA ASN A 227 -9.66 -4.08 -10.18
C ASN A 227 -9.78 -5.60 -10.34
N TYR A 228 -8.95 -6.37 -9.63
CA TYR A 228 -9.00 -7.82 -9.68
C TYR A 228 -10.30 -8.36 -9.08
N LEU A 229 -10.73 -7.80 -7.93
CA LEU A 229 -12.01 -8.15 -7.31
C LEU A 229 -13.18 -7.87 -8.26
N LEU A 230 -13.26 -6.68 -8.87
CA LEU A 230 -14.31 -6.34 -9.84
C LEU A 230 -14.31 -7.30 -11.04
N ARG A 231 -13.13 -7.66 -11.55
CA ARG A 231 -13.00 -8.66 -12.61
C ARG A 231 -13.51 -10.04 -12.17
N LEU A 232 -13.24 -10.45 -10.93
CA LEU A 232 -13.77 -11.70 -10.38
C LEU A 232 -15.30 -11.64 -10.26
N MET A 233 -15.86 -10.51 -9.84
CA MET A 233 -17.33 -10.35 -9.75
C MET A 233 -18.00 -10.44 -11.13
N CYS A 234 -17.34 -9.97 -12.20
CA CYS A 234 -17.84 -10.18 -13.56
C CYS A 234 -17.79 -11.64 -14.02
N LYS A 235 -16.91 -12.47 -13.45
CA LYS A 235 -16.73 -13.88 -13.83
C LYS A 235 -17.59 -14.82 -12.98
N TYR A 236 -17.70 -14.57 -11.68
CA TYR A 236 -18.39 -15.38 -10.68
C TYR A 236 -19.63 -14.63 -10.18
N THR A 237 -20.63 -14.53 -11.04
CA THR A 237 -21.85 -13.74 -10.77
C THR A 237 -22.62 -14.28 -9.56
N GLU A 238 -22.58 -15.59 -9.33
CA GLU A 238 -23.15 -16.23 -8.15
C GLU A 238 -22.49 -15.79 -6.83
N ILE A 239 -21.19 -15.49 -6.86
CA ILE A 239 -20.47 -14.94 -5.70
C ILE A 239 -20.86 -13.48 -5.51
N GLN A 240 -20.96 -12.72 -6.60
CA GLN A 240 -21.42 -11.33 -6.56
C GLN A 240 -22.83 -11.21 -5.97
N ASP A 241 -23.75 -12.09 -6.38
CA ASP A 241 -25.13 -12.14 -5.87
C ASP A 241 -25.16 -12.46 -4.37
N LYS A 242 -24.36 -13.43 -3.91
CA LYS A 242 -24.23 -13.75 -2.48
C LYS A 242 -23.71 -12.55 -1.66
N ILE A 243 -22.70 -11.83 -2.15
CA ILE A 243 -22.20 -10.61 -1.50
C ILE A 243 -23.33 -9.57 -1.42
N TYR A 244 -24.05 -9.36 -2.51
CA TYR A 244 -25.15 -8.40 -2.55
C TYR A 244 -26.24 -8.77 -1.53
N SER A 245 -26.69 -10.02 -1.51
CA SER A 245 -27.67 -10.50 -0.53
C SER A 245 -27.20 -10.31 0.92
N GLU A 246 -25.96 -10.68 1.22
CA GLU A 246 -25.40 -10.55 2.57
C GLU A 246 -25.34 -9.08 3.02
N VAL A 247 -24.87 -8.18 2.15
CA VAL A 247 -24.79 -6.75 2.45
C VAL A 247 -26.19 -6.15 2.65
N ILE A 248 -27.15 -6.49 1.79
CA ILE A 248 -28.52 -6.00 1.90
C ILE A 248 -29.20 -6.51 3.17
N GLU A 249 -28.96 -7.74 3.59
CA GLU A 249 -29.46 -8.27 4.85
C GLU A 249 -28.83 -7.56 6.06
N ALA A 250 -27.52 -7.29 6.01
CA ALA A 250 -26.79 -6.69 7.11
C ALA A 250 -27.11 -5.21 7.36
N VAL A 251 -27.28 -4.41 6.29
CA VAL A 251 -27.45 -2.95 6.40
C VAL A 251 -28.72 -2.39 5.76
N GLY A 252 -29.46 -3.19 5.00
CA GLY A 252 -30.64 -2.75 4.25
C GLY A 252 -30.28 -2.08 2.92
N LYS A 253 -31.29 -1.90 2.05
CA LYS A 253 -31.12 -1.36 0.70
C LYS A 253 -30.56 0.07 0.66
N ASP A 254 -30.97 0.89 1.61
CA ASP A 254 -30.52 2.28 1.77
C ASP A 254 -29.48 2.43 2.90
N GLY A 255 -29.00 1.29 3.40
CA GLY A 255 -28.00 1.22 4.45
C GLY A 255 -26.66 1.77 4.03
N LYS A 256 -25.98 2.43 4.96
CA LYS A 256 -24.59 2.85 4.80
C LYS A 256 -23.69 1.81 5.45
N VAL A 257 -22.92 1.07 4.65
CA VAL A 257 -21.95 0.09 5.16
C VAL A 257 -20.89 0.81 6.00
N ARG A 258 -20.75 0.37 7.25
CA ARG A 258 -19.68 0.80 8.15
C ARG A 258 -18.76 -0.37 8.48
N TYR A 259 -17.55 -0.07 8.90
CA TYR A 259 -16.56 -1.04 9.31
C TYR A 259 -17.00 -1.83 10.56
N GLU A 260 -17.85 -1.23 11.40
CA GLU A 260 -18.50 -1.93 12.51
C GLU A 260 -19.44 -3.07 12.06
N ASP A 261 -19.96 -2.99 10.83
CA ASP A 261 -20.80 -4.05 10.24
C ASP A 261 -19.99 -5.26 9.79
N LYS A 262 -18.67 -5.23 9.88
CA LYS A 262 -17.78 -6.32 9.46
C LYS A 262 -18.19 -7.70 9.99
N SER A 263 -18.67 -7.79 11.23
CA SER A 263 -19.10 -9.06 11.81
C SER A 263 -20.41 -9.60 11.23
N LYS A 264 -21.18 -8.77 10.52
CA LYS A 264 -22.44 -9.11 9.87
C LYS A 264 -22.27 -9.55 8.41
N VAL A 265 -21.09 -9.32 7.83
CA VAL A 265 -20.78 -9.64 6.42
C VAL A 265 -19.57 -10.59 6.27
N PRO A 266 -19.55 -11.75 6.95
CA PRO A 266 -18.42 -12.67 6.92
C PRO A 266 -18.08 -13.18 5.51
N TYR A 267 -19.08 -13.48 4.67
CA TYR A 267 -18.87 -13.97 3.30
C TYR A 267 -18.17 -12.92 2.44
N THR A 268 -18.58 -11.65 2.51
CA THR A 268 -17.95 -10.53 1.80
C THR A 268 -16.46 -10.44 2.12
N PHE A 269 -16.09 -10.53 3.40
CA PHE A 269 -14.68 -10.55 3.79
C PHE A 269 -13.95 -11.84 3.38
N ALA A 270 -14.65 -12.98 3.35
CA ALA A 270 -14.08 -14.23 2.85
C ALA A 270 -13.74 -14.12 1.35
N VAL A 271 -14.59 -13.46 0.55
CA VAL A 271 -14.29 -13.14 -0.85
C VAL A 271 -13.05 -12.24 -0.96
N MET A 272 -12.94 -11.22 -0.12
CA MET A 272 -11.76 -10.35 -0.11
C MET A 272 -10.47 -11.13 0.22
N MET A 273 -10.54 -12.04 1.21
CA MET A 273 -9.40 -12.87 1.59
C MET A 273 -9.01 -13.86 0.49
N GLU A 274 -10.00 -14.53 -0.11
CA GLU A 274 -9.76 -15.44 -1.24
C GLU A 274 -9.21 -14.70 -2.45
N MET A 275 -9.64 -13.47 -2.72
CA MET A 275 -9.08 -12.64 -3.78
C MET A 275 -7.60 -12.34 -3.51
N GLN A 276 -7.25 -12.00 -2.27
CA GLN A 276 -5.85 -11.75 -1.88
C GLN A 276 -4.96 -13.00 -2.05
N ARG A 277 -5.47 -14.18 -1.68
CA ARG A 277 -4.78 -15.47 -1.91
C ARG A 277 -4.63 -15.75 -3.40
N PHE A 278 -5.76 -15.85 -4.11
CA PHE A 278 -5.87 -16.27 -5.50
C PHE A 278 -5.10 -15.33 -6.44
N ALA A 279 -5.29 -14.02 -6.31
CA ALA A 279 -4.61 -13.05 -7.16
C ALA A 279 -3.12 -12.94 -6.82
N SER A 280 -2.77 -13.07 -5.53
CA SER A 280 -1.42 -12.84 -5.01
C SER A 280 -0.80 -11.57 -5.62
N ILE A 281 -1.48 -10.43 -5.46
CA ILE A 281 -1.14 -9.16 -6.14
C ILE A 281 0.36 -8.87 -6.05
N VAL A 282 0.93 -9.03 -4.85
CA VAL A 282 2.37 -9.07 -4.62
C VAL A 282 2.83 -10.53 -4.61
N ARG A 283 3.26 -11.04 -5.78
CA ARG A 283 3.69 -12.45 -5.93
C ARG A 283 5.02 -12.75 -5.24
N LEU A 284 5.93 -11.78 -5.26
CA LEU A 284 7.23 -11.83 -4.62
C LEU A 284 7.26 -10.77 -3.53
N SER A 285 7.66 -11.14 -2.31
CA SER A 285 7.80 -10.17 -1.22
C SER A 285 8.80 -9.07 -1.56
N THR A 286 8.77 -7.97 -0.82
CA THR A 286 9.88 -7.01 -0.85
C THR A 286 11.19 -7.73 -0.49
N THR A 287 12.24 -7.47 -1.26
CA THR A 287 13.56 -8.08 -1.04
C THR A 287 14.13 -7.68 0.31
N ARG A 288 14.65 -8.67 1.02
CA ARG A 288 15.46 -8.50 2.22
C ARG A 288 16.92 -8.84 1.94
N LYS A 289 17.81 -8.53 2.86
CA LYS A 289 19.25 -8.80 2.77
C LYS A 289 19.72 -9.56 4.02
N ALA A 290 20.54 -10.58 3.81
CA ALA A 290 21.20 -11.30 4.89
C ALA A 290 22.35 -10.45 5.45
N VAL A 291 22.36 -10.16 6.75
CA VAL A 291 23.45 -9.38 7.38
C VAL A 291 24.64 -10.24 7.81
N GLN A 292 24.44 -11.56 7.87
CA GLN A 292 25.45 -12.59 8.13
C GLN A 292 25.02 -13.90 7.47
N ASP A 293 25.87 -14.92 7.55
CA ASP A 293 25.52 -16.26 7.10
C ASP A 293 24.36 -16.83 7.95
N ILE A 294 23.35 -17.39 7.28
CA ILE A 294 22.13 -17.92 7.92
C ILE A 294 21.95 -19.38 7.52
N PRO A 295 22.12 -20.34 8.44
CA PRO A 295 21.79 -21.73 8.17
C PRO A 295 20.28 -21.91 8.11
N VAL A 296 19.77 -22.50 7.01
CA VAL A 296 18.34 -22.72 6.77
C VAL A 296 18.16 -24.05 6.07
N ARG A 297 17.42 -24.98 6.67
CA ARG A 297 17.05 -26.28 6.06
C ARG A 297 18.23 -27.06 5.42
N GLY A 298 19.40 -27.05 6.06
CA GLY A 298 20.60 -27.73 5.56
C GLY A 298 21.43 -26.94 4.54
N TYR A 299 20.99 -25.73 4.17
CA TYR A 299 21.73 -24.78 3.35
C TYR A 299 22.26 -23.62 4.18
N VAL A 300 23.16 -22.82 3.61
CA VAL A 300 23.60 -21.54 4.18
C VAL A 300 23.27 -20.44 3.19
N ILE A 301 22.46 -19.47 3.63
CA ILE A 301 22.28 -18.20 2.92
C ILE A 301 23.48 -17.33 3.27
N PRO A 302 24.34 -16.98 2.31
CA PRO A 302 25.56 -16.22 2.61
C PRO A 302 25.23 -14.78 2.97
N LYS A 303 26.08 -14.17 3.80
CA LYS A 303 26.05 -12.74 4.10
C LYS A 303 25.99 -11.91 2.81
N GLY A 304 25.12 -10.90 2.80
CA GLY A 304 24.91 -9.98 1.69
C GLY A 304 23.92 -10.46 0.64
N ALA A 305 23.49 -11.74 0.69
CA ALA A 305 22.51 -12.29 -0.23
C ALA A 305 21.16 -11.59 -0.12
N ASP A 306 20.54 -11.36 -1.27
CA ASP A 306 19.17 -10.89 -1.38
C ASP A 306 18.20 -12.07 -1.16
N ILE A 307 17.17 -11.84 -0.35
CA ILE A 307 16.18 -12.83 0.06
C ILE A 307 14.81 -12.33 -0.34
N THR A 308 14.13 -13.07 -1.21
CA THR A 308 12.78 -12.77 -1.67
C THR A 308 11.89 -13.99 -1.50
N ALA A 309 10.73 -13.81 -0.88
CA ALA A 309 9.78 -14.89 -0.67
C ALA A 309 8.76 -14.96 -1.80
N ASN A 310 8.54 -16.16 -2.33
CA ASN A 310 7.50 -16.40 -3.32
C ASN A 310 6.15 -16.60 -2.61
N LEU A 311 5.41 -15.50 -2.45
CA LEU A 311 4.08 -15.47 -1.83
C LEU A 311 3.04 -16.16 -2.72
N TRP A 312 3.19 -16.09 -4.05
CA TRP A 312 2.32 -16.83 -4.97
C TRP A 312 2.42 -18.34 -4.74
N ALA A 313 3.65 -18.87 -4.63
CA ALA A 313 3.85 -20.28 -4.35
C ALA A 313 3.23 -20.69 -3.01
N LEU A 314 3.34 -19.86 -1.96
CA LEU A 314 2.68 -20.13 -0.68
C LEU A 314 1.15 -20.16 -0.79
N HIS A 315 0.57 -19.24 -1.57
CA HIS A 315 -0.87 -19.13 -1.76
C HIS A 315 -1.47 -20.19 -2.70
N HIS A 316 -0.64 -20.90 -3.47
CA HIS A 316 -1.06 -21.90 -4.45
C HIS A 316 -0.45 -23.29 -4.18
N ASP A 317 0.17 -23.49 -3.03
CA ASP A 317 0.73 -24.78 -2.64
C ASP A 317 -0.40 -25.79 -2.36
N PRO A 318 -0.51 -26.89 -3.12
CA PRO A 318 -1.55 -27.89 -2.92
C PRO A 318 -1.42 -28.65 -1.58
N GLU A 319 -0.27 -28.57 -0.89
CA GLU A 319 -0.13 -29.10 0.47
C GLU A 319 -0.97 -28.31 1.49
N TYR A 320 -1.16 -27.00 1.25
CA TYR A 320 -1.87 -26.11 2.16
C TYR A 320 -3.24 -25.66 1.66
N TRP A 321 -3.47 -25.73 0.35
CA TRP A 321 -4.70 -25.27 -0.28
C TRP A 321 -5.25 -26.39 -1.16
N ASP A 322 -6.37 -26.99 -0.75
CA ASP A 322 -7.16 -27.82 -1.65
C ASP A 322 -7.53 -27.00 -2.89
N LYS A 323 -7.51 -27.59 -4.10
CA LYS A 323 -7.81 -26.92 -5.38
C LYS A 323 -7.31 -25.45 -5.44
N PRO A 324 -5.98 -25.22 -5.39
CA PRO A 324 -5.41 -23.88 -5.20
C PRO A 324 -5.76 -22.90 -6.32
N ASP A 325 -6.00 -23.42 -7.53
CA ASP A 325 -6.34 -22.64 -8.72
C ASP A 325 -7.85 -22.40 -8.90
N GLU A 326 -8.67 -22.79 -7.93
CA GLU A 326 -10.10 -22.45 -7.88
C GLU A 326 -10.35 -21.31 -6.90
N PHE A 327 -11.20 -20.35 -7.30
CA PHE A 327 -11.63 -19.24 -6.46
C PHE A 327 -12.78 -19.69 -5.56
N GLN A 328 -12.50 -19.98 -4.30
CA GLN A 328 -13.46 -20.51 -3.33
C GLN A 328 -13.43 -19.71 -2.02
N PRO A 329 -14.29 -18.67 -1.87
CA PRO A 329 -14.39 -17.88 -0.65
C PRO A 329 -14.65 -18.70 0.61
N GLU A 330 -15.39 -19.80 0.48
CA GLU A 330 -15.82 -20.68 1.58
C GLU A 330 -14.63 -21.22 2.40
N ARG A 331 -13.42 -21.26 1.84
CA ARG A 331 -12.18 -21.64 2.57
C ARG A 331 -11.92 -20.77 3.79
N PHE A 332 -12.35 -19.51 3.77
CA PHE A 332 -12.12 -18.55 4.86
C PHE A 332 -13.29 -18.47 5.84
N LEU A 333 -14.28 -19.37 5.73
CA LEU A 333 -15.43 -19.43 6.63
C LEU A 333 -15.34 -20.66 7.53
N THR A 334 -15.94 -20.55 8.71
CA THR A 334 -16.18 -21.70 9.59
C THR A 334 -17.08 -22.72 8.91
N ASP A 335 -17.07 -23.98 9.36
CA ASP A 335 -17.87 -25.06 8.75
C ASP A 335 -19.37 -24.77 8.67
N ASP A 336 -19.89 -23.94 9.59
CA ASP A 336 -21.28 -23.48 9.61
C ASP A 336 -21.54 -22.24 8.71
N GLY A 337 -20.50 -21.71 8.07
CA GLY A 337 -20.55 -20.54 7.20
C GLY A 337 -20.74 -19.19 7.91
N THR A 338 -20.80 -19.15 9.24
CA THR A 338 -21.27 -17.95 9.98
C THR A 338 -20.16 -16.96 10.32
N LYS A 339 -18.89 -17.39 10.32
CA LYS A 339 -17.76 -16.57 10.79
C LYS A 339 -16.53 -16.74 9.91
N LEU A 340 -15.71 -15.69 9.88
CA LEU A 340 -14.38 -15.73 9.28
C LEU A 340 -13.41 -16.56 10.12
N ILE A 341 -12.67 -17.45 9.47
CA ILE A 341 -11.47 -18.06 10.04
C ILE A 341 -10.34 -17.04 9.96
N LYS A 342 -9.83 -16.63 11.14
CA LYS A 342 -8.89 -15.51 11.26
C LYS A 342 -7.43 -15.88 11.06
N GLN A 343 -7.08 -17.16 11.14
CA GLN A 343 -5.70 -17.62 11.10
C GLN A 343 -5.52 -18.76 10.11
N PHE A 344 -4.82 -18.45 9.02
CA PHE A 344 -4.32 -19.42 8.06
C PHE A 344 -2.80 -19.26 8.00
N PRO A 345 -2.01 -20.23 8.49
CA PRO A 345 -0.56 -20.11 8.49
C PRO A 345 0.05 -19.88 7.10
N SER A 346 -0.62 -20.37 6.06
CA SER A 346 -0.22 -20.24 4.65
C SER A 346 -0.86 -19.06 3.91
N TYR A 347 -1.47 -18.12 4.66
CA TYR A 347 -2.06 -16.90 4.14
C TYR A 347 -1.21 -15.68 4.53
N ALA A 348 -0.49 -15.11 3.56
CA ALA A 348 0.45 -14.02 3.79
C ALA A 348 0.43 -12.94 2.69
N PRO A 349 -0.73 -12.35 2.36
CA PRO A 349 -0.81 -11.29 1.35
C PRO A 349 -0.05 -10.02 1.72
N PHE A 350 0.26 -9.83 3.01
CA PHE A 350 1.04 -8.71 3.54
C PHE A 350 2.42 -9.14 4.04
N SER A 351 2.94 -10.27 3.54
CA SER A 351 4.15 -10.93 4.06
C SER A 351 4.01 -11.37 5.52
N VAL A 352 5.07 -11.97 6.06
CA VAL A 352 5.25 -12.27 7.49
C VAL A 352 6.59 -11.71 7.95
N GLY A 353 6.76 -11.52 9.27
CA GLY A 353 8.01 -11.06 9.88
C GLY A 353 7.92 -9.69 10.54
#